data_AF-A0A1W5CZ15-F1
#
_entry.id   AF-A0A1W5CZ15-F1
#
_cell.length_a   1.000
_cell.length_b   1.000
_cell.length_c   1.000
_cell.angle_alpha   90.00
_cell.angle_beta   90.00
_cell.angle_gamma   90.00
#
_symmetry.space_group_name_H-M   'P 1'
#
loop_
_entity.id
_entity.type
_entity.pdbx_description
1 polymer ?
#
loop_
_entity_poly.entity_id
_entity_poly.type
_entity_poly.pdbx_seq_one_letter_code
_entity_poly.pdbx_strand_id
1 'polypeptide(L)'
;MRSTLKPVNPIGTSYKSPKWHSFLNASNITVAQACNATAVTPLYLRTLYGTYDYIPKVPGINKVGLTDYLGESNNRSDIYLFLQMFRPEAASEAYTFTFDIIANGSPQQTPDNATQLDAGTDLEGNLDAEILIAIDYPTPFIAFTTGGSPPFDPFASTTTDTNEPYLTWLNYVLAQPDLPQTISTSYGDDEQTVPSAYATLVCQQSARLGARGITLLFASGDSGVGPTRACLSNDGKNTTMFLPSFPAFCPYVSTVGATKNFAPEVAAFDPANNFASGGVVQQLVPPPRVPGPVCARLHCQPRESVSRAV
;
A
#
# COMPACT_ATOMS: atom_id res chain seq x y z
N MET A 1 1.62 4.40 10.61
CA MET A 1 0.20 4.83 10.56
C MET A 1 -0.65 3.65 11.01
N ARG A 2 -1.65 3.80 11.89
CA ARG A 2 -2.46 2.65 12.36
C ARG A 2 -3.70 2.47 11.49
N SER A 3 -3.89 1.27 10.94
CA SER A 3 -5.16 0.77 10.38
C SER A 3 -5.82 1.78 9.43
N THR A 4 -5.31 1.81 8.21
CA THR A 4 -5.83 2.54 7.03
C THR A 4 -7.31 2.21 6.76
N LEU A 5 -7.76 1.02 7.17
CA LEU A 5 -9.18 0.67 7.20
C LEU A 5 -9.87 1.05 8.51
N LYS A 6 -10.43 2.26 8.57
CA LYS A 6 -11.44 2.57 9.60
C LYS A 6 -12.74 1.84 9.27
N PRO A 7 -13.45 1.28 10.28
CA PRO A 7 -14.75 0.66 10.07
C PRO A 7 -15.68 1.61 9.31
N VAL A 8 -16.00 1.25 8.07
CA VAL A 8 -17.13 1.86 7.38
C VAL A 8 -18.35 1.38 8.15
N ASN A 9 -19.23 2.30 8.58
CA ASN A 9 -20.47 1.94 9.28
C ASN A 9 -21.10 0.71 8.61
N PRO A 10 -21.51 -0.32 9.37
CA PRO A 10 -22.09 -1.52 8.79
C PRO A 10 -23.20 -1.10 7.84
N ILE A 11 -23.04 -1.45 6.56
CA ILE A 11 -24.11 -1.31 5.58
C ILE A 11 -25.28 -2.07 6.19
N GLY A 12 -26.36 -1.33 6.51
CA GLY A 12 -27.51 -1.88 7.22
C GLY A 12 -27.94 -3.22 6.63
N THR A 13 -28.39 -4.13 7.50
CA THR A 13 -28.66 -5.58 7.41
C THR A 13 -29.49 -6.11 6.23
N SER A 14 -29.32 -5.53 5.05
CA SER A 14 -29.89 -5.93 3.78
C SER A 14 -28.80 -5.87 2.71
N TYR A 15 -27.69 -6.57 2.92
CA TYR A 15 -26.82 -6.92 1.80
C TYR A 15 -27.57 -7.91 0.90
N LYS A 16 -28.42 -7.38 0.02
CA LYS A 16 -28.92 -8.13 -1.13
C LYS A 16 -27.72 -8.41 -2.00
N SER A 17 -27.52 -9.67 -2.42
CA SER A 17 -26.44 -10.01 -3.36
C SER A 17 -26.44 -8.98 -4.48
N PRO A 18 -25.36 -8.20 -4.62
CA PRO A 18 -25.40 -7.10 -5.56
C PRO A 18 -25.44 -7.66 -6.98
N LYS A 19 -26.08 -6.90 -7.88
CA LYS A 19 -26.32 -7.26 -9.29
C LYS A 19 -25.04 -7.61 -10.07
N TRP A 20 -23.84 -7.50 -9.50
CA TRP A 20 -22.55 -7.82 -10.13
C TRP A 20 -22.40 -9.28 -10.54
N HIS A 21 -23.01 -10.23 -9.81
CA HIS A 21 -22.90 -11.66 -10.14
C HIS A 21 -23.38 -11.98 -11.56
N SER A 22 -24.40 -11.26 -12.07
CA SER A 22 -24.86 -11.44 -13.45
C SER A 22 -23.88 -10.93 -14.51
N PHE A 23 -22.83 -10.20 -14.13
CA PHE A 23 -21.86 -9.59 -15.03
C PHE A 23 -20.45 -10.18 -14.93
N LEU A 24 -20.21 -11.16 -14.05
CA LEU A 24 -18.89 -11.80 -13.92
C LEU A 24 -18.39 -12.37 -15.26
N ASN A 25 -19.32 -12.81 -16.12
CA ASN A 25 -19.03 -13.39 -17.45
C ASN A 25 -19.47 -12.49 -18.63
N ALA A 26 -19.73 -11.20 -18.42
CA ALA A 26 -20.22 -10.33 -19.49
C ALA A 26 -19.07 -9.83 -20.38
N SER A 27 -19.06 -10.22 -21.65
CA SER A 27 -17.97 -9.89 -22.60
C SER A 27 -17.81 -8.39 -22.91
N ASN A 28 -18.73 -7.52 -22.48
CA ASN A 28 -18.75 -6.08 -22.77
C ASN A 28 -19.35 -5.28 -21.59
N ILE A 29 -18.82 -5.44 -20.37
CA ILE A 29 -19.24 -4.63 -19.23
C ILE A 29 -18.70 -3.20 -19.35
N THR A 30 -19.56 -2.20 -19.18
CA THR A 30 -19.16 -0.79 -19.16
C THR A 30 -18.82 -0.31 -17.76
N VAL A 31 -18.01 0.74 -17.64
CA VAL A 31 -17.70 1.39 -16.36
C VAL A 31 -18.97 1.75 -15.59
N ALA A 32 -19.96 2.37 -16.25
CA ALA A 32 -21.24 2.70 -15.61
C ALA A 32 -22.04 1.48 -15.11
N GLN A 33 -21.85 0.31 -15.73
CA GLN A 33 -22.49 -0.93 -15.31
C GLN A 33 -21.73 -1.67 -14.21
N ALA A 34 -20.41 -1.46 -14.07
CA ALA A 34 -19.55 -2.04 -13.05
C ALA A 34 -19.39 -1.15 -11.82
N CYS A 35 -19.57 0.17 -12.00
CA CYS A 35 -19.33 1.17 -10.97
C CYS A 35 -20.62 1.54 -10.23
N ASN A 36 -20.73 1.15 -8.96
CA ASN A 36 -21.75 1.66 -8.04
C ASN A 36 -21.11 2.64 -7.06
N ALA A 37 -21.82 3.74 -6.81
CA ALA A 37 -21.38 4.77 -5.87
C ALA A 37 -21.17 4.27 -4.44
N THR A 38 -21.71 3.10 -4.06
CA THR A 38 -21.66 2.59 -2.68
C THR A 38 -20.56 1.55 -2.42
N ALA A 39 -19.89 1.00 -3.43
CA ALA A 39 -18.87 -0.03 -3.23
C ALA A 39 -17.87 -0.13 -4.39
N VAL A 40 -16.59 -0.29 -4.04
CA VAL A 40 -15.50 -0.62 -4.99
C VAL A 40 -15.25 -2.13 -4.91
N THR A 41 -15.27 -2.80 -6.05
CA THR A 41 -15.08 -4.27 -6.16
C THR A 41 -13.96 -4.58 -7.17
N PRO A 42 -13.40 -5.79 -7.19
CA PRO A 42 -12.47 -6.19 -8.25
C PRO A 42 -13.04 -6.01 -9.67
N LEU A 43 -14.34 -6.31 -9.86
CA LEU A 43 -15.02 -6.05 -11.14
C LEU A 43 -15.04 -4.56 -11.50
N TYR A 44 -15.34 -3.69 -10.53
CA TYR A 44 -15.26 -2.23 -10.69
C TYR A 44 -13.87 -1.82 -11.16
N LEU A 45 -12.82 -2.22 -10.44
CA LEU A 45 -11.45 -1.77 -10.67
C LEU A 45 -10.94 -2.23 -12.04
N ARG A 46 -11.17 -3.51 -12.37
CA ARG A 46 -10.75 -4.08 -13.64
C ARG A 46 -11.51 -3.47 -14.82
N THR A 47 -12.78 -3.10 -14.64
CA THR A 47 -13.54 -2.42 -15.69
C THR A 47 -13.09 -0.97 -15.85
N LEU A 48 -12.92 -0.23 -14.75
CA LEU A 48 -12.51 1.17 -14.75
C LEU A 48 -11.14 1.37 -15.40
N TYR A 49 -10.18 0.51 -15.06
CA TYR A 49 -8.80 0.61 -15.56
C TYR A 49 -8.52 -0.27 -16.79
N GLY A 50 -9.56 -0.83 -17.41
CA GLY A 50 -9.43 -1.53 -18.71
C GLY A 50 -8.65 -2.84 -18.66
N THR A 51 -8.73 -3.57 -17.54
CA THR A 51 -8.09 -4.88 -17.34
C THR A 51 -9.10 -6.04 -17.17
N TYR A 52 -10.39 -5.77 -17.37
CA TYR A 52 -11.46 -6.76 -17.22
C TYR A 52 -11.31 -7.99 -18.11
N ASP A 53 -10.90 -7.81 -19.36
CA ASP A 53 -10.68 -8.86 -20.35
C ASP A 53 -9.18 -9.10 -20.65
N TYR A 54 -8.29 -8.48 -19.86
CA TYR A 54 -6.87 -8.68 -20.00
C TYR A 54 -6.49 -10.13 -19.66
N ILE A 55 -5.77 -10.77 -20.58
CA ILE A 55 -5.21 -12.11 -20.41
C ILE A 55 -3.70 -11.97 -20.17
N PRO A 56 -3.19 -12.37 -18.98
CA PRO A 56 -1.77 -12.34 -18.70
C PRO A 56 -0.97 -13.17 -19.71
N LYS A 57 0.12 -12.59 -20.23
CA LYS A 57 0.93 -13.22 -21.28
C LYS A 57 1.85 -14.32 -20.76
N VAL A 58 2.35 -14.18 -19.54
CA VAL A 58 3.32 -15.10 -18.92
C VAL A 58 2.99 -15.35 -17.44
N PRO A 59 1.76 -15.79 -17.11
CA PRO A 59 1.29 -15.88 -15.73
C PRO A 59 2.15 -16.79 -14.86
N GLY A 60 2.83 -17.81 -15.41
CA GLY A 60 3.71 -18.69 -14.62
C GLY A 60 5.13 -18.17 -14.39
N ILE A 61 5.49 -16.99 -14.91
CA ILE A 61 6.85 -16.40 -14.80
C ILE A 61 6.81 -15.13 -13.97
N ASN A 62 5.85 -14.24 -14.26
CA ASN A 62 5.67 -13.04 -13.47
C ASN A 62 5.17 -13.42 -12.08
N LYS A 63 5.61 -12.69 -11.06
CA LYS A 63 5.17 -12.88 -9.68
C LYS A 63 4.93 -11.52 -9.04
N VAL A 64 3.98 -11.48 -8.11
CA VAL A 64 3.64 -10.29 -7.34
C VAL A 64 3.89 -10.56 -5.87
N GLY A 65 4.52 -9.60 -5.21
CA GLY A 65 4.80 -9.64 -3.78
C GLY A 65 3.91 -8.68 -3.00
N LEU A 66 3.57 -9.06 -1.78
CA LEU A 66 2.96 -8.19 -0.77
C LEU A 66 3.83 -8.21 0.49
N THR A 67 3.97 -7.08 1.17
CA THR A 67 4.60 -7.04 2.49
C THR A 67 3.56 -6.84 3.58
N ASP A 68 3.68 -7.59 4.66
CA ASP A 68 2.87 -7.40 5.87
C ASP A 68 3.79 -7.06 7.05
N TYR A 69 3.37 -6.08 7.84
CA TYR A 69 4.08 -5.64 9.04
C TYR A 69 3.13 -5.61 10.23
N LEU A 70 3.63 -5.23 11.41
CA LEU A 70 2.81 -4.96 12.60
C LEU A 70 1.98 -6.15 13.11
N GLY A 71 2.35 -7.37 12.72
CA GLY A 71 1.65 -8.60 13.14
C GLY A 71 0.46 -8.97 12.26
N GLU A 72 0.22 -8.23 11.17
CA GLU A 72 -0.76 -8.58 10.15
C GLU A 72 -0.31 -9.82 9.37
N SER A 73 -1.30 -10.54 8.87
CA SER A 73 -1.18 -11.73 8.03
C SER A 73 -2.31 -11.76 7.00
N ASN A 74 -2.20 -12.63 6.00
CA ASN A 74 -3.22 -12.79 4.95
C ASN A 74 -3.97 -14.11 5.16
N ASN A 75 -5.12 -14.05 5.79
CA ASN A 75 -5.90 -15.22 6.13
C ASN A 75 -6.52 -15.88 4.89
N ARG A 76 -6.11 -17.11 4.60
CA ARG A 76 -6.59 -17.85 3.43
C ARG A 76 -8.10 -18.08 3.45
N SER A 77 -8.73 -18.26 4.61
CA SER A 77 -10.18 -18.47 4.65
C SER A 77 -10.93 -17.22 4.24
N ASP A 78 -10.44 -16.05 4.63
CA ASP A 78 -11.09 -14.77 4.34
C ASP A 78 -10.89 -14.42 2.86
N ILE A 79 -9.66 -14.57 2.35
CA ILE A 79 -9.34 -14.44 0.92
C ILE A 79 -10.19 -15.38 0.08
N TYR A 80 -10.37 -16.65 0.51
CA TYR A 80 -11.21 -17.60 -0.20
C TYR A 80 -12.67 -17.13 -0.28
N LEU A 81 -13.24 -16.68 0.84
CA LEU A 81 -14.61 -16.16 0.89
C LEU A 81 -14.79 -14.91 0.03
N PHE A 82 -13.83 -13.99 0.08
CA PHE A 82 -13.79 -12.80 -0.77
C PHE A 82 -13.75 -13.17 -2.26
N LEU A 83 -12.82 -14.04 -2.66
CA LEU A 83 -12.66 -14.44 -4.05
C LEU A 83 -13.87 -15.25 -4.53
N GLN A 84 -14.47 -16.13 -3.71
CA GLN A 84 -15.73 -16.79 -4.05
C GLN A 84 -16.85 -15.81 -4.38
N MET A 85 -16.83 -14.63 -3.77
CA MET A 85 -17.85 -13.60 -3.97
C MET A 85 -17.55 -12.68 -5.17
N PHE A 86 -16.29 -12.31 -5.36
CA PHE A 86 -15.90 -11.23 -6.28
C PHE A 86 -15.08 -11.69 -7.49
N ARG A 87 -14.45 -12.86 -7.43
CA ARG A 87 -13.64 -13.46 -8.50
C ARG A 87 -13.62 -15.00 -8.38
N PRO A 88 -14.76 -15.69 -8.53
CA PRO A 88 -14.90 -17.11 -8.16
C PRO A 88 -13.89 -18.05 -8.83
N GLU A 89 -13.51 -17.75 -10.07
CA GLU A 89 -12.49 -18.48 -10.84
C GLU A 89 -11.08 -18.39 -10.25
N ALA A 90 -10.81 -17.39 -9.40
CA ALA A 90 -9.55 -17.23 -8.67
C ALA A 90 -9.62 -17.78 -7.24
N ALA A 91 -10.78 -18.27 -6.77
CA ALA A 91 -10.96 -18.62 -5.37
C ALA A 91 -9.96 -19.67 -4.87
N SER A 92 -9.58 -20.63 -5.71
CA SER A 92 -8.56 -21.63 -5.34
C SER A 92 -7.19 -21.02 -5.04
N GLU A 93 -6.86 -19.84 -5.57
CA GLU A 93 -5.57 -19.19 -5.32
C GLU A 93 -5.37 -18.81 -3.87
N ALA A 94 -6.47 -18.66 -3.10
CA ALA A 94 -6.38 -18.47 -1.66
C ALA A 94 -5.54 -19.57 -0.97
N TYR A 95 -5.43 -20.77 -1.53
CA TYR A 95 -4.68 -21.87 -0.93
C TYR A 95 -3.36 -22.21 -1.64
N THR A 96 -2.95 -21.43 -2.65
CA THR A 96 -1.74 -21.71 -3.46
C THR A 96 -0.60 -20.75 -3.20
N PHE A 97 -0.88 -19.52 -2.76
CA PHE A 97 0.17 -18.52 -2.55
C PHE A 97 1.11 -18.87 -1.39
N THR A 98 2.33 -18.33 -1.41
CA THR A 98 3.38 -18.66 -0.43
C THR A 98 3.55 -17.57 0.63
N PHE A 99 3.97 -17.98 1.84
CA PHE A 99 4.35 -17.09 2.94
C PHE A 99 5.84 -17.20 3.21
N ASP A 100 6.52 -16.05 3.14
CA ASP A 100 7.87 -15.90 3.65
C ASP A 100 7.80 -15.16 4.99
N ILE A 101 7.92 -15.95 6.08
CA ILE A 101 7.93 -15.42 7.44
C ILE A 101 9.34 -14.92 7.77
N ILE A 102 9.45 -13.62 8.00
CA ILE A 102 10.72 -12.92 8.26
C ILE A 102 10.72 -12.42 9.70
N ALA A 103 11.79 -12.69 10.44
CA ALA A 103 11.99 -12.19 11.81
C ALA A 103 10.79 -12.43 12.75
N ASN A 104 10.20 -13.63 12.69
CA ASN A 104 9.01 -14.01 13.45
C ASN A 104 7.77 -13.16 13.13
N GLY A 105 7.59 -12.78 11.86
CA GLY A 105 6.32 -12.26 11.36
C GLY A 105 5.15 -13.20 11.63
N SER A 106 3.93 -12.67 11.59
CA SER A 106 2.73 -13.44 11.92
C SER A 106 2.53 -14.59 10.93
N PRO A 107 2.36 -15.84 11.41
CA PRO A 107 1.97 -16.97 10.59
C PRO A 107 0.47 -17.26 10.71
N GLN A 108 -0.35 -16.31 11.18
CA GLN A 108 -1.77 -16.53 11.46
C GLN A 108 -2.52 -16.89 10.17
N GLN A 109 -3.22 -18.02 10.19
CA GLN A 109 -3.94 -18.61 9.05
C GLN A 109 -5.26 -19.25 9.47
N THR A 110 -5.62 -19.11 10.75
CA THR A 110 -6.89 -19.60 11.28
C THR A 110 -7.90 -18.45 11.28
N PRO A 111 -9.20 -18.71 11.08
CA PRO A 111 -10.21 -17.66 11.19
C PRO A 111 -10.09 -16.92 12.51
N ASP A 112 -10.15 -15.60 12.44
CA ASP A 112 -10.05 -14.76 13.62
C ASP A 112 -11.24 -14.95 14.56
N ASN A 113 -10.96 -14.98 15.86
CA ASN A 113 -12.00 -15.00 16.88
C ASN A 113 -12.61 -13.61 17.08
N ALA A 114 -13.72 -13.52 17.82
CA ALA A 114 -14.42 -12.26 18.04
C ALA A 114 -13.53 -11.14 18.59
N THR A 115 -12.58 -11.45 19.49
CA THR A 115 -11.66 -10.46 20.04
C THR A 115 -10.64 -9.97 19.02
N GLN A 116 -10.15 -10.86 18.15
CA GLN A 116 -9.23 -10.50 17.06
C GLN A 116 -9.93 -9.61 16.02
N LEU A 117 -11.17 -9.96 15.66
CA LEU A 117 -12.02 -9.16 14.77
C LEU A 117 -12.31 -7.77 15.35
N ASP A 118 -12.68 -7.68 16.63
CA ASP A 118 -12.93 -6.41 17.32
C ASP A 118 -11.66 -5.54 17.40
N ALA A 119 -10.48 -6.17 17.40
CA ALA A 119 -9.19 -5.48 17.36
C ALA A 119 -8.73 -5.10 15.94
N GLY A 120 -9.44 -5.54 14.90
CA GLY A 120 -9.05 -5.35 13.51
C GLY A 120 -7.81 -6.14 13.10
N THR A 121 -7.59 -7.31 13.71
CA THR A 121 -6.49 -8.21 13.34
C THR A 121 -6.62 -8.64 11.88
N ASP A 122 -5.49 -8.68 11.18
CA ASP A 122 -5.37 -9.10 9.77
C ASP A 122 -6.23 -8.30 8.79
N LEU A 123 -6.80 -7.16 9.21
CA LEU A 123 -7.70 -6.36 8.39
C LEU A 123 -6.96 -5.76 7.18
N GLU A 124 -5.74 -5.29 7.38
CA GLU A 124 -4.93 -4.70 6.30
C GLU A 124 -4.34 -5.79 5.43
N GLY A 125 -3.73 -6.80 6.05
CA GLY A 125 -3.14 -7.94 5.33
C GLY A 125 -4.18 -8.65 4.45
N ASN A 126 -5.40 -8.84 4.94
CA ASN A 126 -6.49 -9.42 4.14
C ASN A 126 -6.90 -8.50 3.00
N LEU A 127 -7.17 -7.21 3.25
CA LEU A 127 -7.54 -6.26 2.18
C LEU A 127 -6.55 -6.31 1.03
N ASP A 128 -5.27 -6.21 1.36
CA ASP A 128 -4.19 -6.15 0.38
C ASP A 128 -4.18 -7.42 -0.48
N ALA A 129 -4.13 -8.60 0.15
CA ALA A 129 -4.08 -9.88 -0.55
C ALA A 129 -5.35 -10.15 -1.37
N GLU A 130 -6.53 -9.83 -0.82
CA GLU A 130 -7.82 -9.97 -1.50
C GLU A 130 -7.87 -9.18 -2.81
N ILE A 131 -7.46 -7.91 -2.77
CA ILE A 131 -7.45 -7.05 -3.95
C ILE A 131 -6.35 -7.47 -4.93
N LEU A 132 -5.12 -7.69 -4.46
CA LEU A 132 -4.00 -8.08 -5.32
C LEU A 132 -4.29 -9.38 -6.08
N ILE A 133 -4.74 -10.44 -5.38
CA ILE A 133 -5.05 -11.72 -6.01
C ILE A 133 -6.21 -11.57 -7.01
N ALA A 134 -7.24 -10.80 -6.67
CA ALA A 134 -8.40 -10.62 -7.56
C ALA A 134 -8.07 -9.83 -8.84
N ILE A 135 -7.13 -8.88 -8.77
CA ILE A 135 -6.69 -8.07 -9.91
C ILE A 135 -5.67 -8.83 -10.78
N ASP A 136 -4.69 -9.49 -10.16
CA ASP A 136 -3.53 -10.04 -10.87
C ASP A 136 -3.67 -11.52 -11.27
N TYR A 137 -4.79 -12.17 -10.93
CA TYR A 137 -5.08 -13.56 -11.30
C TYR A 137 -4.80 -13.85 -12.80
N PRO A 138 -4.08 -14.94 -13.16
CA PRO A 138 -3.57 -16.02 -12.30
C PRO A 138 -2.06 -15.90 -11.99
N THR A 139 -1.55 -14.69 -11.76
CA THR A 139 -0.13 -14.46 -11.46
C THR A 139 0.21 -14.96 -10.05
N PRO A 140 1.27 -15.77 -9.85
CA PRO A 140 1.69 -16.23 -8.54
C PRO A 140 1.95 -15.07 -7.57
N PHE A 141 1.48 -15.28 -6.35
CA PHE A 141 1.51 -14.31 -5.26
C PHE A 141 2.42 -14.80 -4.13
N ILE A 142 3.20 -13.88 -3.55
CA ILE A 142 4.08 -14.13 -2.41
C ILE A 142 3.80 -13.08 -1.34
N ALA A 143 3.44 -13.52 -0.13
CA ALA A 143 3.31 -12.66 1.03
C ALA A 143 4.58 -12.71 1.89
N PHE A 144 5.11 -11.54 2.25
CA PHE A 144 6.28 -11.39 3.12
C PHE A 144 5.83 -10.85 4.48
N THR A 145 5.56 -11.73 5.44
CA THR A 145 5.16 -11.31 6.80
C THR A 145 6.41 -11.03 7.63
N THR A 146 6.61 -9.76 8.01
CA THR A 146 7.85 -9.31 8.67
C THR A 146 7.59 -8.83 10.09
N GLY A 147 8.19 -9.53 11.05
CA GLY A 147 8.20 -9.13 12.45
C GLY A 147 9.35 -8.18 12.82
N GLY A 148 9.36 -7.77 14.08
CA GLY A 148 10.38 -6.90 14.66
C GLY A 148 9.98 -5.42 14.72
N SER A 149 10.90 -4.61 15.22
CA SER A 149 10.71 -3.16 15.42
C SER A 149 11.97 -2.41 15.00
N PRO A 150 11.86 -1.32 14.22
CA PRO A 150 13.00 -0.51 13.78
C PRO A 150 13.40 0.53 14.85
N PRO A 151 14.47 1.31 14.60
CA PRO A 151 14.73 2.53 15.34
C PRO A 151 13.58 3.55 15.20
N PHE A 152 13.29 4.27 16.27
CA PHE A 152 12.13 5.17 16.38
C PHE A 152 12.46 6.44 17.16
N ASP A 153 12.08 7.58 16.59
CA ASP A 153 12.14 8.90 17.25
C ASP A 153 10.72 9.29 17.71
N PRO A 154 10.40 9.27 19.02
CA PRO A 154 9.06 9.58 19.49
C PRO A 154 8.66 11.03 19.19
N PHE A 155 7.37 11.25 18.95
CA PHE A 155 6.77 12.56 18.71
C PHE A 155 5.46 12.72 19.50
N ALA A 156 4.99 13.95 19.69
CA ALA A 156 3.83 14.28 20.52
C ALA A 156 2.55 13.47 20.19
N SER A 157 2.32 13.14 18.92
CA SER A 157 1.18 12.30 18.49
C SER A 157 1.46 10.80 18.44
N THR A 158 2.74 10.40 18.48
CA THR A 158 3.20 9.02 18.30
C THR A 158 4.32 8.75 19.31
N THR A 159 3.94 8.27 20.49
CA THR A 159 4.87 8.06 21.62
C THR A 159 5.35 6.63 21.78
N THR A 160 4.71 5.69 21.09
CA THR A 160 5.11 4.30 21.02
C THR A 160 5.54 3.97 19.61
N ASP A 161 6.55 3.09 19.50
CA ASP A 161 7.05 2.66 18.22
C ASP A 161 5.96 1.89 17.47
N THR A 162 5.57 2.45 16.33
CA THR A 162 4.69 1.82 15.35
C THR A 162 5.37 1.72 14.00
N ASN A 163 6.69 1.97 13.94
CA ASN A 163 7.40 2.05 12.69
C ASN A 163 7.60 0.68 12.08
N GLU A 164 7.58 0.60 10.76
CA GLU A 164 7.70 -0.68 10.08
C GLU A 164 9.17 -1.11 9.91
N PRO A 165 9.49 -2.41 10.14
CA PRO A 165 10.85 -2.93 10.07
C PRO A 165 11.36 -3.13 8.62
N TYR A 166 11.20 -2.12 7.76
CA TYR A 166 11.63 -2.11 6.36
C TYR A 166 13.04 -2.67 6.11
N LEU A 167 14.04 -2.31 6.93
CA LEU A 167 15.40 -2.83 6.73
C LEU A 167 15.49 -4.35 6.95
N THR A 168 14.70 -4.89 7.88
CA THR A 168 14.65 -6.33 8.14
C THR A 168 14.15 -7.06 6.90
N TRP A 169 13.04 -6.59 6.33
CA TRP A 169 12.50 -7.12 5.08
C TRP A 169 13.47 -6.93 3.91
N LEU A 170 13.97 -5.70 3.67
CA LEU A 170 14.89 -5.38 2.58
C LEU A 170 16.14 -6.23 2.59
N ASN A 171 16.76 -6.44 3.76
CA ASN A 171 17.94 -7.28 3.89
C ASN A 171 17.64 -8.75 3.57
N TYR A 172 16.47 -9.26 3.95
CA TYR A 172 16.03 -10.60 3.61
C TYR A 172 15.83 -10.76 2.10
N VAL A 173 15.02 -9.91 1.47
CA VAL A 173 14.69 -10.05 0.04
C VAL A 173 15.90 -9.81 -0.85
N LEU A 174 16.80 -8.88 -0.49
CA LEU A 174 18.02 -8.64 -1.26
C LEU A 174 18.96 -9.86 -1.29
N ALA A 175 18.88 -10.74 -0.29
CA ALA A 175 19.63 -11.98 -0.25
C ALA A 175 18.97 -13.12 -1.07
N GLN A 176 17.70 -12.99 -1.47
CA GLN A 176 17.02 -14.01 -2.24
C GLN A 176 17.43 -13.96 -3.71
N PRO A 177 17.71 -15.11 -4.37
CA PRO A 177 18.09 -15.14 -5.78
C PRO A 177 16.90 -14.86 -6.71
N ASP A 178 15.69 -15.23 -6.29
CA ASP A 178 14.47 -15.14 -7.08
C ASP A 178 13.41 -14.33 -6.30
N LEU A 179 12.82 -13.32 -6.95
CA LEU A 179 11.90 -12.37 -6.33
C LEU A 179 10.73 -12.03 -7.26
N PRO A 180 9.60 -11.55 -6.69
CA PRO A 180 8.54 -10.92 -7.47
C PRO A 180 9.00 -9.66 -8.19
N GLN A 181 8.60 -9.49 -9.46
CA GLN A 181 8.97 -8.31 -10.25
C GLN A 181 8.29 -7.03 -9.77
N THR A 182 7.14 -7.16 -9.11
CA THR A 182 6.43 -6.06 -8.46
C THR A 182 6.14 -6.46 -7.03
N ILE A 183 6.45 -5.58 -6.08
CA ILE A 183 6.13 -5.75 -4.67
C ILE A 183 5.33 -4.53 -4.21
N SER A 184 4.14 -4.80 -3.67
CA SER A 184 3.23 -3.79 -3.15
C SER A 184 3.29 -3.73 -1.63
N THR A 185 3.10 -2.54 -1.08
CA THR A 185 3.09 -2.31 0.36
C THR A 185 2.24 -1.08 0.69
N SER A 186 1.30 -1.30 1.60
CA SER A 186 0.28 -0.37 2.08
C SER A 186 0.68 0.31 3.39
N TYR A 187 1.90 0.03 3.89
CA TYR A 187 2.38 0.48 5.18
C TYR A 187 3.24 1.74 5.06
N GLY A 188 3.27 2.53 6.14
CA GLY A 188 3.92 3.82 6.12
C GLY A 188 4.00 4.50 7.48
N ASP A 189 5.13 5.19 7.67
CA ASP A 189 5.49 5.88 8.88
C ASP A 189 5.38 7.39 8.75
N ASP A 190 5.09 8.07 9.87
CA ASP A 190 5.31 9.51 9.93
C ASP A 190 6.82 9.75 9.77
N GLU A 191 7.25 10.46 8.73
CA GLU A 191 8.68 10.57 8.41
C GLU A 191 9.53 11.08 9.59
N GLN A 192 8.97 11.97 10.40
CA GLN A 192 9.64 12.55 11.56
C GLN A 192 9.84 11.58 12.74
N THR A 193 9.24 10.38 12.70
CA THR A 193 9.52 9.31 13.66
C THR A 193 10.59 8.35 13.16
N VAL A 194 11.05 8.51 11.92
CA VAL A 194 12.04 7.63 11.29
C VAL A 194 13.43 8.29 11.36
N PRO A 195 14.40 7.68 12.07
CA PRO A 195 15.75 8.25 12.14
C PRO A 195 16.39 8.37 10.76
N SER A 196 17.02 9.53 10.49
CA SER A 196 17.57 9.85 9.17
C SER A 196 18.55 8.80 8.61
N ALA A 197 19.37 8.20 9.48
CA ALA A 197 20.29 7.13 9.08
C ALA A 197 19.54 5.86 8.62
N TYR A 198 18.44 5.50 9.29
CA TYR A 198 17.59 4.39 8.91
C TYR A 198 16.89 4.66 7.58
N ALA A 199 16.27 5.84 7.44
CA ALA A 199 15.61 6.26 6.19
C ALA A 199 16.57 6.22 4.98
N THR A 200 17.80 6.71 5.16
CA THR A 200 18.84 6.69 4.13
C THR A 200 19.17 5.27 3.69
N LEU A 201 19.35 4.36 4.65
CA LEU A 201 19.66 2.96 4.36
C LEU A 201 18.49 2.27 3.66
N VAL A 202 17.25 2.47 4.11
CA VAL A 202 16.05 1.92 3.46
C VAL A 202 15.98 2.38 2.02
N CYS A 203 16.07 3.69 1.74
CA CYS A 203 16.01 4.16 0.35
C CYS A 203 17.17 3.61 -0.50
N GLN A 204 18.40 3.50 0.04
CA GLN A 204 19.53 2.91 -0.69
C GLN A 204 19.32 1.42 -1.00
N GLN A 205 18.73 0.66 -0.09
CA GLN A 205 18.42 -0.76 -0.30
C GLN A 205 17.26 -0.93 -1.30
N SER A 206 16.24 -0.05 -1.26
CA SER A 206 15.21 0.04 -2.30
C SER A 206 15.82 0.32 -3.68
N ALA A 207 16.84 1.17 -3.77
CA ALA A 207 17.60 1.40 -5.01
C ALA A 207 18.27 0.12 -5.53
N ARG A 208 18.79 -0.73 -4.63
CA ARG A 208 19.38 -2.02 -5.02
C ARG A 208 18.34 -3.00 -5.53
N LEU A 209 17.13 -3.03 -4.96
CA LEU A 209 16.03 -3.81 -5.53
C LEU A 209 15.62 -3.28 -6.91
N GLY A 210 15.52 -1.96 -7.07
CA GLY A 210 15.30 -1.34 -8.37
C GLY A 210 16.37 -1.72 -9.40
N ALA A 211 17.64 -1.78 -9.01
CA ALA A 211 18.74 -2.23 -9.85
C ALA A 211 18.66 -3.72 -10.23
N ARG A 212 17.95 -4.54 -9.44
CA ARG A 212 17.60 -5.93 -9.77
C ARG A 212 16.36 -6.05 -10.67
N GLY A 213 15.79 -4.93 -11.12
CA GLY A 213 14.61 -4.91 -11.97
C GLY A 213 13.28 -5.09 -11.22
N ILE A 214 13.27 -4.85 -9.92
CA ILE A 214 12.07 -4.98 -9.07
C ILE A 214 11.38 -3.63 -8.92
N THR A 215 10.07 -3.59 -9.14
CA THR A 215 9.23 -2.40 -8.90
C THR A 215 8.67 -2.46 -7.48
N LEU A 216 8.90 -1.40 -6.71
CA LEU A 216 8.32 -1.24 -5.37
C LEU A 216 7.19 -0.22 -5.44
N LEU A 217 5.99 -0.63 -5.02
CA LEU A 217 4.82 0.24 -4.92
C LEU A 217 4.52 0.51 -3.44
N PHE A 218 4.50 1.79 -3.05
CA PHE A 218 4.15 2.21 -1.69
C PHE A 218 2.91 3.09 -1.70
N ALA A 219 1.97 2.87 -0.78
CA ALA A 219 0.86 3.78 -0.58
C ALA A 219 1.36 5.18 -0.15
N SER A 220 0.69 6.24 -0.60
CA SER A 220 1.07 7.62 -0.25
C SER A 220 0.64 8.02 1.17
N GLY A 221 -0.22 7.22 1.81
CA GLY A 221 -0.80 7.43 3.12
C GLY A 221 -2.23 7.98 3.08
N ASP A 222 -2.88 7.95 4.25
CA ASP A 222 -4.34 8.16 4.37
C ASP A 222 -4.72 9.45 5.09
N SER A 223 -3.72 10.25 5.46
CA SER A 223 -3.88 11.47 6.24
C SER A 223 -3.66 12.75 5.43
N GLY A 224 -3.68 12.68 4.09
CA GLY A 224 -3.48 13.84 3.22
C GLY A 224 -2.09 14.48 3.41
N VAL A 225 -2.07 15.66 4.02
CA VAL A 225 -0.84 16.40 4.35
C VAL A 225 -0.40 16.21 5.81
N GLY A 226 -1.09 15.36 6.56
CA GLY A 226 -0.85 15.04 7.96
C GLY A 226 -2.16 14.95 8.76
N PRO A 227 -2.15 14.22 9.90
CA PRO A 227 -3.34 14.04 10.71
C PRO A 227 -3.85 15.36 11.29
N THR A 228 -5.17 15.44 11.48
CA THR A 228 -5.84 16.58 12.09
C THR A 228 -5.21 16.94 13.45
N ARG A 229 -4.73 18.20 13.57
CA ARG A 229 -4.07 18.76 14.78
C ARG A 229 -2.70 18.15 15.13
N ALA A 230 -2.10 17.35 14.24
CA ALA A 230 -0.78 16.74 14.46
C ALA A 230 0.35 17.33 13.59
N CYS A 231 0.01 18.24 12.66
CA CYS A 231 0.92 18.90 11.71
C CYS A 231 1.93 19.86 12.37
N LEU A 232 2.83 19.35 13.21
CA LEU A 232 3.84 20.11 13.96
C LEU A 232 5.21 19.43 13.84
N SER A 233 6.28 20.23 13.90
CA SER A 233 7.67 19.74 13.83
C SER A 233 8.10 18.93 15.05
N ASN A 234 8.81 17.82 14.82
CA ASN A 234 9.50 17.03 15.86
C ASN A 234 10.90 17.58 16.23
N ASP A 235 11.02 18.90 16.42
CA ASP A 235 12.27 19.57 16.80
C ASP A 235 12.15 20.37 18.12
N GLY A 236 11.05 20.15 18.85
CA GLY A 236 10.70 20.87 20.07
C GLY A 236 10.18 22.30 19.86
N LYS A 237 10.07 22.79 18.62
CA LYS A 237 9.57 24.15 18.33
C LYS A 237 8.08 24.19 18.02
N ASN A 238 7.43 23.05 17.79
CA ASN A 238 6.02 22.96 17.40
C ASN A 238 5.68 23.86 16.20
N THR A 239 6.57 23.89 15.20
CA THR A 239 6.34 24.67 13.98
C THR A 239 5.30 23.97 13.14
N THR A 240 4.24 24.69 12.73
CA THR A 240 3.22 24.13 11.84
C THR A 240 3.84 23.75 10.50
N MET A 241 3.70 22.48 10.11
CA MET A 241 4.22 21.95 8.86
C MET A 241 3.42 20.72 8.43
N PHE A 242 3.43 20.42 7.14
CA PHE A 242 2.90 19.14 6.67
C PHE A 242 3.80 17.97 7.09
N LEU A 243 3.20 16.80 7.27
CA LEU A 243 3.86 15.58 7.70
C LEU A 243 3.95 14.58 6.54
N PRO A 244 5.13 14.42 5.93
CA PRO A 244 5.34 13.39 4.91
C PRO A 244 5.32 11.99 5.51
N SER A 245 4.91 11.04 4.66
CA SER A 245 4.96 9.60 4.91
C SER A 245 6.31 9.02 4.46
N PHE A 246 6.83 8.05 5.19
CA PHE A 246 7.98 7.26 4.83
C PHE A 246 7.57 5.79 4.59
N PRO A 247 8.07 5.10 3.55
CA PRO A 247 9.05 5.52 2.55
C PRO A 247 8.41 6.06 1.27
N ALA A 248 7.15 6.51 1.31
CA ALA A 248 6.38 7.02 0.19
C ALA A 248 7.04 8.16 -0.61
N PHE A 249 8.18 8.71 -0.19
CA PHE A 249 8.93 9.67 -1.00
C PHE A 249 10.40 9.29 -1.22
N CYS A 250 10.82 8.08 -0.79
CA CYS A 250 12.08 7.50 -1.24
C CYS A 250 12.10 7.51 -2.77
N PRO A 251 13.16 8.03 -3.40
CA PRO A 251 13.14 8.23 -4.84
C PRO A 251 13.28 6.96 -5.70
N TYR A 252 13.41 5.82 -5.03
CA TYR A 252 13.58 4.51 -5.63
C TYR A 252 12.32 3.65 -5.48
N VAL A 253 11.21 4.24 -5.04
CA VAL A 253 9.91 3.58 -4.99
C VAL A 253 8.90 4.37 -5.83
N SER A 254 7.84 3.68 -6.24
CA SER A 254 6.71 4.26 -6.94
C SER A 254 5.56 4.46 -5.95
N THR A 255 5.21 5.71 -5.71
CA THR A 255 4.20 6.06 -4.71
C THR A 255 2.83 6.16 -5.33
N VAL A 256 1.85 5.49 -4.72
CA VAL A 256 0.48 5.36 -5.23
C VAL A 256 -0.47 6.14 -4.32
N GLY A 257 -1.10 7.18 -4.87
CA GLY A 257 -2.17 7.92 -4.20
C GLY A 257 -3.55 7.33 -4.46
N ALA A 258 -4.58 7.95 -3.89
CA ALA A 258 -5.96 7.48 -3.97
C ALA A 258 -6.88 8.48 -4.69
N THR A 259 -7.85 7.92 -5.43
CA THR A 259 -8.90 8.67 -6.12
C THR A 259 -10.29 8.22 -5.68
N LYS A 260 -11.28 9.07 -5.91
CA LYS A 260 -12.70 8.81 -5.64
C LYS A 260 -13.52 9.14 -6.88
N ASN A 261 -14.62 8.40 -7.06
CA ASN A 261 -15.49 8.44 -8.23
C ASN A 261 -14.80 7.97 -9.52
N PHE A 262 -15.56 7.85 -10.61
CA PHE A 262 -15.04 7.48 -11.93
C PHE A 262 -15.33 8.51 -13.02
N ALA A 263 -16.28 9.43 -12.79
CA ALA A 263 -16.71 10.42 -13.77
C ALA A 263 -17.32 11.67 -13.09
N PRO A 264 -16.51 12.70 -12.76
CA PRO A 264 -15.05 12.74 -12.85
C PRO A 264 -14.38 11.95 -11.73
N GLU A 265 -13.20 11.40 -12.02
CA GLU A 265 -12.27 10.96 -10.97
C GLU A 265 -11.67 12.19 -10.27
N VAL A 266 -11.69 12.18 -8.93
CA VAL A 266 -11.19 13.28 -8.09
C VAL A 266 -10.27 12.74 -7.00
N ALA A 267 -9.48 13.63 -6.36
CA ALA A 267 -8.66 13.25 -5.22
C ALA A 267 -9.54 12.61 -4.13
N ALA A 268 -9.11 11.46 -3.60
CA ALA A 268 -9.89 10.77 -2.58
C ALA A 268 -9.88 11.55 -1.27
N PHE A 269 -11.08 11.86 -0.79
CA PHE A 269 -11.34 12.48 0.50
C PHE A 269 -12.65 11.93 1.05
N ASP A 270 -12.63 11.48 2.30
CA ASP A 270 -13.81 11.06 3.03
C ASP A 270 -13.77 11.57 4.47
N PRO A 271 -14.60 12.58 4.82
CA PRO A 271 -14.62 13.11 6.17
C PRO A 271 -15.26 12.14 7.19
N ALA A 272 -16.03 11.14 6.75
CA ALA A 272 -16.68 10.20 7.67
C ALA A 272 -15.66 9.30 8.39
N ASN A 273 -14.54 9.00 7.72
CA ASN A 273 -13.42 8.27 8.29
C ASN A 273 -12.13 9.11 8.33
N ASN A 274 -12.18 10.41 8.10
CA ASN A 274 -10.99 11.27 8.02
C ASN A 274 -9.91 10.77 7.03
N PHE A 275 -10.32 10.11 5.94
CA PHE A 275 -9.41 9.69 4.88
C PHE A 275 -9.11 10.86 3.95
N ALA A 276 -7.84 11.02 3.59
CA ALA A 276 -7.42 11.88 2.49
C ALA A 276 -6.19 11.25 1.82
N SER A 277 -6.18 11.21 0.48
CA SER A 277 -5.01 10.73 -0.27
C SER A 277 -3.76 11.51 0.14
N GLY A 278 -2.72 10.78 0.57
CA GLY A 278 -1.45 11.34 0.98
C GLY A 278 -0.77 12.10 -0.17
N GLY A 279 -0.13 13.21 0.15
CA GLY A 279 0.58 13.99 -0.86
C GLY A 279 1.32 15.20 -0.31
N VAL A 280 2.64 15.06 -0.11
CA VAL A 280 3.59 16.13 0.24
C VAL A 280 5.00 15.74 -0.21
N VAL A 281 6.00 16.62 -0.13
CA VAL A 281 7.38 16.28 -0.54
C VAL A 281 8.22 15.91 0.69
N GLN A 282 9.08 14.89 0.55
CA GLN A 282 10.02 14.43 1.59
C GLN A 282 10.93 15.53 2.11
N GLN A 283 11.31 15.44 3.39
CA GLN A 283 12.31 16.31 4.01
C GLN A 283 13.64 15.60 4.28
N LEU A 284 13.66 14.29 4.54
CA LEU A 284 14.88 13.59 4.96
C LEU A 284 15.83 13.23 3.82
N VAL A 285 15.32 12.79 2.67
CA VAL A 285 16.15 12.36 1.53
C VAL A 285 15.93 13.30 0.35
N PRO A 286 16.98 13.96 -0.16
CA PRO A 286 16.84 14.84 -1.32
C PRO A 286 16.45 14.03 -2.57
N PRO A 287 15.58 14.58 -3.44
CA PRO A 287 15.18 13.89 -4.66
C PRO A 287 16.38 13.73 -5.60
N PRO A 288 16.42 12.66 -6.41
CA PRO A 288 17.42 12.44 -7.43
C PRO A 288 17.27 13.51 -8.50
N ARG A 289 18.40 13.84 -9.14
CA ARG A 289 18.41 14.74 -10.30
C ARG A 289 17.90 13.98 -11.52
N VAL A 290 16.59 13.76 -11.59
CA VAL A 290 15.93 13.26 -12.80
C VAL A 290 15.27 14.45 -13.50
N PRO A 291 15.55 14.71 -14.78
CA PRO A 291 14.81 15.71 -15.54
C PRO A 291 13.35 15.25 -15.64
N GLY A 292 12.41 15.94 -14.98
CA GLY A 292 11.03 15.48 -14.90
C GLY A 292 10.02 16.55 -14.45
N PRO A 293 8.71 16.29 -14.66
CA PRO A 293 7.64 17.29 -14.64
C PRO A 293 7.30 17.86 -13.25
N VAL A 294 7.89 17.35 -12.16
CA VAL A 294 7.67 17.90 -10.81
C VAL A 294 8.03 19.39 -10.73
N CYS A 295 9.03 19.83 -11.51
CA CYS A 295 9.41 21.24 -11.61
C CYS A 295 8.31 22.14 -12.22
N ALA A 296 7.35 21.58 -12.97
CA ALA A 296 6.32 22.37 -13.66
C ALA A 296 5.24 22.91 -12.72
N ARG A 297 5.00 22.27 -11.56
CA ARG A 297 3.99 22.71 -10.58
C ARG A 297 4.55 23.58 -9.45
N LEU A 298 5.85 23.48 -9.16
CA LEU A 298 6.47 24.12 -8.00
C LEU A 298 7.31 25.37 -8.32
N HIS A 299 7.35 25.85 -9.57
CA HIS A 299 8.24 26.97 -9.97
C HIS A 299 9.66 26.79 -9.42
N CYS A 300 10.23 25.58 -9.54
CA CYS A 300 11.59 25.34 -9.08
C CYS A 300 12.55 26.16 -9.95
N GLN A 301 13.17 27.20 -9.39
CA GLN A 301 14.35 27.77 -10.02
C GLN A 301 15.45 26.70 -10.03
N PRO A 302 16.14 26.49 -11.16
CA PRO A 302 17.31 25.64 -11.18
C PRO A 302 18.33 26.20 -10.17
N ARG A 303 18.73 25.40 -9.17
CA ARG A 303 19.93 25.74 -8.38
C ARG A 303 21.11 25.69 -9.35
N GLU A 304 21.63 26.86 -9.69
CA GLU A 304 22.86 26.97 -10.47
C GLU A 304 23.96 26.13 -9.82
N SER A 305 24.62 25.30 -10.64
CA SER A 305 25.82 24.60 -10.25
C SER A 305 26.88 25.64 -9.89
N VAL A 306 27.13 25.84 -8.60
CA VAL A 306 28.35 26.51 -8.17
C VAL A 306 29.49 25.53 -8.45
N SER A 307 30.07 25.65 -9.65
CA SER A 307 31.42 25.16 -9.92
C SER A 307 32.35 25.92 -8.99
N ARG A 308 32.80 25.27 -7.91
CA ARG A 308 34.04 25.68 -7.24
C ARG A 308 35.14 24.80 -7.79
N ALA A 309 35.83 25.36 -8.77
CA ALA A 309 37.21 24.99 -9.03
C ALA A 309 38.04 25.31 -7.78
N VAL A 310 38.73 24.30 -7.25
CA VAL A 310 40.14 24.36 -6.83
C VAL A 310 40.74 23.00 -7.18
#